data_AF-A0A371HN18-F1
#
_entry.id   AF-A0A371HN18-F1
#
_cell.length_a   1.000
_cell.length_b   1.000
_cell.length_c   1.000
_cell.angle_alpha   90.00
_cell.angle_beta   90.00
_cell.angle_gamma   90.00
#
_symmetry.space_group_name_H-M   'P 1'
#
loop_
_entity.id
_entity.type
_entity.pdbx_description
1 polymer ?
#
loop_
_entity_poly.entity_id
_entity_poly.type
_entity_poly.pdbx_seq_one_letter_code
_entity_poly.pdbx_strand_id
1 'polypeptide(L)'
;MCEMTYSKQNRVEDIQFKQKAPVYDKSGKPKLTKTDGSNPWWALLENAIQKSGGKLGKPEVFPAATDSRYFRERGLPAIGFSPMANTPVLLHDHNEFLHKDEYLKGIEIYVSIIKAYASFDDHGRDGASKDEL
;
A
#
# COMPACT_ATOMS: atom_id res chain seq x y z
N MET A 1 2.26 -2.99 1.58
CA MET A 1 2.25 -3.20 3.02
C MET A 1 3.03 -2.02 3.59
N CYS A 2 2.40 -1.19 4.41
CA CYS A 2 3.07 -0.05 5.04
C CYS A 2 3.78 -0.62 6.27
N GLU A 3 5.09 -0.76 6.23
CA GLU A 3 5.87 -1.29 7.34
C GLU A 3 6.14 -0.20 8.38
N MET A 4 6.17 -0.57 9.66
CA MET A 4 6.70 0.25 10.75
C MET A 4 7.93 -0.45 11.29
N THR A 5 9.09 0.19 11.18
CA THR A 5 10.32 -0.29 11.83
C THR A 5 10.40 0.26 13.26
N TYR A 6 10.46 -0.64 14.24
CA TYR A 6 10.85 -0.31 15.62
C TYR A 6 12.35 -0.57 15.78
N SER A 7 13.09 0.47 16.17
CA SER A 7 14.50 0.38 16.55
C SER A 7 14.66 -0.59 17.72
N LYS A 8 15.23 -1.78 17.47
CA LYS A 8 15.94 -2.55 18.50
C LYS A 8 17.26 -3.07 17.93
N GLN A 9 18.32 -2.50 18.48
CA GLN A 9 19.71 -2.93 18.37
C GLN A 9 19.84 -4.41 18.78
N ASN A 10 20.23 -5.30 17.87
CA ASN A 10 21.15 -6.43 18.11
C ASN A 10 21.57 -7.08 16.78
N ARG A 11 22.89 -7.27 16.63
CA ARG A 11 23.59 -7.67 15.39
C ARG A 11 23.10 -9.00 14.82
N VAL A 12 22.60 -8.98 13.59
CA VAL A 12 22.68 -10.06 12.60
C VAL A 12 23.03 -9.36 11.28
N GLU A 13 23.93 -9.93 10.47
CA GLU A 13 24.50 -9.26 9.30
C GLU A 13 23.46 -8.59 8.40
N ASP A 14 23.70 -7.33 8.01
CA ASP A 14 22.85 -6.52 7.15
C ASP A 14 22.76 -7.14 5.74
N ILE A 15 21.85 -8.10 5.54
CA ILE A 15 21.51 -8.60 4.21
C ILE A 15 20.72 -7.50 3.49
N GLN A 16 21.44 -6.67 2.74
CA GLN A 16 20.86 -5.67 1.85
C GLN A 16 20.14 -6.37 0.69
N PHE A 17 18.81 -6.24 0.62
CA PHE A 17 18.04 -6.73 -0.52
C PHE A 17 18.44 -5.98 -1.80
N LYS A 18 18.97 -6.71 -2.80
CA LYS A 18 19.22 -6.17 -4.13
C LYS A 18 18.00 -6.36 -5.01
N GLN A 19 17.27 -5.27 -5.27
CA GLN A 19 16.16 -5.27 -6.21
C GLN A 19 16.65 -5.67 -7.61
N LYS A 20 16.22 -6.85 -8.09
CA LYS A 20 16.56 -7.35 -9.45
C LYS A 20 15.57 -6.90 -10.54
N ALA A 21 14.37 -6.46 -10.16
CA ALA A 21 13.34 -6.06 -11.11
C ALA A 21 13.52 -4.59 -11.54
N PRO A 22 13.38 -4.25 -12.83
CA PRO A 22 13.51 -2.89 -13.32
C PRO A 22 12.45 -1.97 -12.70
N VAL A 23 12.91 -0.83 -12.19
CA VAL A 23 12.09 0.22 -11.55
C VAL A 23 11.27 1.00 -12.59
N TYR A 24 11.70 0.94 -13.87
CA TYR A 24 11.08 1.63 -14.99
C TYR A 24 10.41 0.64 -15.95
N ASP A 25 9.35 1.08 -16.61
CA ASP A 25 8.71 0.33 -17.69
C ASP A 25 9.53 0.39 -19.00
N LYS A 26 9.04 -0.29 -20.05
CA LYS A 26 9.71 -0.32 -21.37
C LYS A 26 9.78 1.07 -22.03
N SER A 27 8.98 2.02 -21.55
CA SER A 27 8.88 3.39 -22.02
C SER A 27 9.66 4.38 -21.14
N GLY A 28 10.39 3.89 -20.13
CA GLY A 28 11.18 4.70 -19.19
C GLY A 28 10.38 5.38 -18.09
N LYS A 29 9.08 5.09 -17.93
CA LYS A 29 8.27 5.67 -16.84
C LYS A 29 8.47 4.87 -15.53
N PRO A 30 8.48 5.53 -14.36
CA PRO A 30 8.54 4.82 -13.09
C PRO A 30 7.35 3.86 -12.93
N LYS A 31 7.63 2.59 -12.60
CA LYS A 31 6.59 1.59 -12.29
C LYS A 31 5.98 1.79 -10.90
N LEU A 32 6.55 2.66 -10.06
CA LEU A 32 6.07 2.87 -8.70
C LEU A 32 4.81 3.74 -8.70
N THR A 33 3.79 3.30 -7.96
CA THR A 33 2.61 4.12 -7.69
C THR A 33 2.99 5.24 -6.75
N LYS A 34 2.68 6.48 -7.14
CA LYS A 34 2.97 7.66 -6.34
C LYS A 34 2.15 7.64 -5.04
N THR A 35 2.79 8.00 -3.94
CA THR A 35 2.17 8.07 -2.60
C THR A 35 2.27 9.50 -2.07
N ASP A 36 1.88 10.46 -2.91
CA ASP A 36 1.88 11.89 -2.65
C ASP A 36 0.58 12.53 -3.16
N GLY A 37 0.40 13.83 -2.93
CA GLY A 37 -0.81 14.57 -3.32
C GLY A 37 -1.09 14.62 -4.82
N SER A 38 -0.17 14.19 -5.69
CA SER A 38 -0.41 14.09 -7.14
C SER A 38 -1.21 12.84 -7.53
N ASN A 39 -1.38 11.89 -6.61
CA ASN A 39 -2.20 10.69 -6.82
C ASN A 39 -3.52 10.79 -6.03
N PRO A 40 -4.68 10.95 -6.70
CA PRO A 40 -5.96 11.05 -6.02
C PRO A 40 -6.30 9.77 -5.22
N TRP A 41 -5.88 8.60 -5.69
CA TRP A 41 -6.08 7.33 -4.99
C TRP A 41 -5.32 7.29 -3.66
N TRP A 42 -4.13 7.90 -3.61
CA TRP A 42 -3.36 8.04 -2.37
C TRP A 42 -4.07 8.97 -1.39
N ALA A 43 -4.51 10.14 -1.84
CA ALA A 43 -5.21 11.10 -1.00
C ALA A 43 -6.52 10.52 -0.45
N LEU A 44 -7.30 9.78 -1.25
CA LEU A 44 -8.51 9.09 -0.80
C LEU A 44 -8.20 8.06 0.28
N LEU A 45 -7.15 7.25 0.09
CA LEU A 45 -6.72 6.24 1.05
C LEU A 45 -6.34 6.88 2.38
N GLU A 46 -5.47 7.89 2.36
CA GLU A 46 -4.98 8.58 3.54
C GLU A 46 -6.15 9.21 4.33
N ASN A 47 -7.02 9.93 3.64
CA ASN A 47 -8.19 10.57 4.26
C ASN A 47 -9.16 9.54 4.86
N ALA A 48 -9.40 8.42 4.19
CA ALA A 48 -10.29 7.37 4.70
C ALA A 48 -9.74 6.70 5.97
N ILE A 49 -8.43 6.44 5.99
CA ILE A 49 -7.74 5.86 7.16
C ILE A 49 -7.81 6.84 8.33
N GLN A 50 -7.48 8.12 8.11
CA GLN A 50 -7.54 9.15 9.16
C GLN A 50 -8.96 9.31 9.73
N LYS A 51 -9.99 9.32 8.88
CA LYS A 51 -11.40 9.40 9.32
C LYS A 51 -11.84 8.22 10.19
N SER A 52 -11.27 7.03 9.97
CA SER A 52 -11.53 5.84 10.78
C SER A 52 -10.73 5.77 12.08
N GLY A 53 -10.00 6.83 12.46
CA GLY A 53 -9.13 6.86 13.63
C GLY A 53 -7.85 6.01 13.48
N GLY A 54 -7.54 5.60 12.24
CA GLY A 54 -6.29 4.96 11.88
C GLY A 54 -5.15 5.99 11.74
N LYS A 55 -3.92 5.49 11.74
CA LYS A 55 -2.73 6.27 11.40
C LYS A 55 -2.00 5.56 10.27
N LEU A 56 -1.59 6.30 9.26
CA LEU A 56 -0.79 5.78 8.17
C LEU A 56 0.69 5.90 8.52
N GLY A 57 1.44 4.81 8.34
CA GLY A 57 2.90 4.83 8.46
C GLY A 57 3.55 5.56 7.27
N LYS A 58 4.89 5.63 7.29
CA LYS A 58 5.64 6.11 6.12
C LYS A 58 5.41 5.13 4.96
N PRO A 59 5.14 5.60 3.72
CA PRO A 59 5.07 4.71 2.57
C PRO A 59 6.42 4.04 2.32
N GLU A 60 6.40 2.72 2.16
CA GLU A 60 7.61 1.92 1.95
C GLU A 60 7.49 1.02 0.71
N VAL A 61 8.62 0.78 0.06
CA VAL A 61 8.71 -0.16 -1.05
C VAL A 61 8.82 -1.56 -0.47
N PHE A 62 7.74 -2.32 -0.54
CA PHE A 62 7.75 -3.71 -0.13
C PHE A 62 8.54 -4.55 -1.16
N PRO A 63 9.67 -5.17 -0.78
CA PRO A 63 10.55 -5.87 -1.72
C PRO A 63 9.98 -7.22 -2.22
N ALA A 64 8.88 -7.70 -1.61
CA ALA A 64 8.30 -8.99 -1.95
C ALA A 64 7.49 -8.99 -3.27
N ALA A 65 7.30 -10.19 -3.82
CA ALA A 65 6.54 -10.42 -5.03
C ALA A 65 5.03 -10.42 -4.77
N THR A 66 4.45 -9.22 -4.62
CA THR A 66 2.98 -9.04 -4.51
C THR A 66 2.32 -8.90 -5.87
N ASP A 67 1.00 -9.15 -5.94
CA ASP A 67 0.20 -9.00 -7.15
C ASP A 67 0.24 -7.57 -7.73
N SER A 68 0.50 -6.57 -6.87
CA SER A 68 0.66 -5.17 -7.27
C SER A 68 1.73 -4.97 -8.35
N ARG A 69 2.70 -5.88 -8.52
CA ARG A 69 3.66 -5.81 -9.63
C ARG A 69 2.98 -5.95 -11.00
N TYR A 70 1.99 -6.82 -11.12
CA TYR A 70 1.31 -7.12 -12.38
C TYR A 70 0.35 -6.00 -12.80
N PHE A 71 -0.27 -5.33 -11.84
CA PHE A 71 -1.08 -4.13 -12.10
C PHE A 71 -0.20 -2.96 -12.55
N ARG A 72 0.91 -2.72 -11.83
CA ARG A 72 1.87 -1.66 -12.18
C ARG A 72 2.56 -1.90 -13.53
N GLU A 73 2.81 -3.16 -13.90
CA GLU A 73 3.31 -3.52 -15.25
C GLU A 73 2.33 -3.19 -16.38
N ARG A 74 1.03 -3.13 -16.08
CA ARG A 74 -0.02 -2.70 -17.01
C ARG A 74 -0.33 -1.21 -16.93
N GLY A 75 0.45 -0.45 -16.16
CA GLY A 75 0.25 1.00 -15.99
C GLY A 75 -0.84 1.38 -14.99
N LEU A 76 -1.41 0.42 -14.26
CA LEU A 76 -2.43 0.68 -13.24
C LEU A 76 -1.78 1.02 -11.88
N PRO A 77 -2.24 2.08 -11.19
CA PRO A 77 -1.78 2.37 -9.84
C PRO A 77 -2.24 1.26 -8.87
N ALA A 78 -1.33 0.80 -8.01
CA ALA A 78 -1.63 -0.21 -7.00
C ALA A 78 -0.94 0.15 -5.67
N ILE A 79 -1.73 0.22 -4.60
CA ILE A 79 -1.25 0.52 -3.24
C ILE A 79 -1.54 -0.71 -2.37
N GLY A 80 -0.48 -1.33 -1.84
CA GLY A 80 -0.63 -2.42 -0.90
C GLY A 80 -0.80 -1.90 0.53
N PHE A 81 -1.91 -2.21 1.17
CA PHE A 81 -2.23 -1.77 2.53
C PHE A 81 -2.69 -2.94 3.41
N SER A 82 -2.30 -2.92 4.68
CA SER A 82 -2.72 -3.92 5.68
C SER A 82 -2.89 -3.20 7.03
N PRO A 83 -4.09 -3.16 7.61
CA PRO A 83 -4.36 -2.45 8.87
C PRO A 83 -3.91 -3.30 10.07
N MET A 84 -2.59 -3.39 10.30
CA MET A 84 -1.98 -4.24 11.33
C MET A 84 -1.01 -3.44 12.22
N ALA A 85 -1.42 -2.24 12.66
CA ALA A 85 -0.52 -1.27 13.27
C ALA A 85 0.15 -1.78 14.55
N ASN A 86 -0.54 -2.58 15.37
CA ASN A 86 0.03 -3.11 16.62
C ASN A 86 0.40 -4.59 16.52
N THR A 87 0.84 -5.04 15.34
CA THR A 87 1.20 -6.43 15.08
C THR A 87 2.68 -6.52 14.70
N PRO A 88 3.48 -7.41 15.33
CA PRO A 88 4.85 -7.65 14.89
C PRO A 88 4.88 -8.17 13.44
N VAL A 89 5.98 -7.92 12.73
CA VAL A 89 6.18 -8.48 11.39
C VAL A 89 6.47 -9.97 11.53
N LEU A 90 5.47 -10.79 11.23
CA LEU A 90 5.53 -12.26 11.35
C LEU A 90 5.25 -12.98 10.02
N LEU A 91 5.26 -12.26 8.91
CA LEU A 91 4.97 -12.84 7.60
C LEU A 91 5.92 -14.03 7.32
N HIS A 92 5.34 -15.23 7.22
CA HIS A 92 6.06 -16.50 7.03
C HIS A 92 6.92 -16.98 8.21
N ASP A 93 6.74 -16.44 9.41
CA ASP A 93 7.42 -16.94 10.61
C ASP A 93 6.54 -17.94 11.39
N HIS A 94 7.16 -18.65 12.33
CA HIS A 94 6.48 -19.54 13.25
C HIS A 94 5.53 -18.74 14.16
N ASN A 95 4.35 -19.30 14.43
CA ASN A 95 3.32 -18.66 15.25
C ASN A 95 2.88 -17.29 14.71
N GLU A 96 2.85 -17.10 13.38
CA GLU A 96 2.21 -15.94 12.76
C GLU A 96 0.80 -15.71 13.34
N PHE A 97 0.54 -14.51 13.86
CA PHE A 97 -0.74 -14.16 14.47
C PHE A 97 -1.14 -12.72 14.20
N LEU A 98 -2.43 -12.45 14.35
CA LEU A 98 -3.02 -11.11 14.36
C LEU A 98 -3.96 -11.00 15.57
N HIS A 99 -3.85 -9.93 16.35
CA HIS A 99 -4.75 -9.72 17.48
C HIS A 99 -6.17 -9.45 16.96
N LYS A 100 -7.18 -10.07 17.60
CA LYS A 100 -8.59 -9.96 17.15
C LYS A 100 -9.07 -8.51 17.03
N ASP A 101 -8.61 -7.63 17.93
CA ASP A 101 -9.04 -6.24 17.94
C ASP A 101 -8.42 -5.45 16.77
N GLU A 102 -7.18 -5.79 16.35
CA GLU A 102 -6.56 -5.23 15.14
C GLU A 102 -7.29 -5.72 13.89
N TYR A 103 -7.67 -7.00 13.85
CA TYR A 103 -8.49 -7.54 12.76
C TYR A 103 -9.83 -6.82 12.62
N LEU A 104 -10.59 -6.67 13.71
CA LEU A 104 -11.88 -5.97 13.73
C LEU A 104 -11.73 -4.49 13.38
N LYS A 105 -10.71 -3.81 13.92
CA LYS A 105 -10.39 -2.43 13.54
C LYS A 105 -10.06 -2.32 12.05
N GLY A 106 -9.36 -3.31 11.51
CA GLY A 106 -9.05 -3.40 10.08
C GLY A 106 -10.28 -3.43 9.19
N ILE A 107 -11.36 -4.11 9.62
CA ILE A 107 -12.63 -4.14 8.90
C ILE A 107 -13.22 -2.73 8.80
N GLU A 108 -13.29 -1.98 9.91
CA GLU A 108 -13.80 -0.61 9.92
C GLU A 108 -13.00 0.34 9.02
N ILE A 109 -11.67 0.18 9.02
CA ILE A 109 -10.77 0.93 8.12
C ILE A 109 -11.10 0.60 6.65
N TYR A 110 -11.23 -0.68 6.29
CA TYR A 110 -11.57 -1.07 4.92
C TYR A 110 -12.96 -0.59 4.49
N VAL A 111 -13.95 -0.63 5.38
CA VAL A 111 -15.29 -0.07 5.10
C VAL A 111 -15.19 1.43 4.78
N SER A 112 -14.39 2.19 5.53
CA SER A 112 -14.12 3.60 5.26
C SER A 112 -13.46 3.81 3.89
N ILE A 113 -12.41 3.03 3.58
CA ILE A 113 -11.68 3.09 2.31
C ILE A 113 -12.60 2.79 1.12
N ILE A 114 -13.35 1.70 1.18
CA ILE A 114 -14.24 1.26 0.10
C ILE A 114 -15.32 2.32 -0.14
N LYS A 115 -15.94 2.87 0.92
CA LYS A 115 -16.91 3.97 0.80
C LYS A 115 -16.31 5.20 0.14
N ALA A 116 -15.12 5.62 0.55
CA ALA A 116 -14.43 6.77 -0.04
C ALA A 116 -14.12 6.54 -1.53
N TYR A 117 -13.66 5.34 -1.90
CA TYR A 117 -13.35 5.01 -3.30
C TYR A 117 -14.61 4.90 -4.16
N ALA A 118 -15.66 4.26 -3.65
CA ALA A 118 -16.92 4.08 -4.38
C ALA A 118 -17.72 5.38 -4.54
N SER A 119 -17.45 6.39 -3.70
CA SER A 119 -18.09 7.71 -3.77
C SER A 119 -17.21 8.75 -4.45
N PHE A 120 -16.05 8.35 -4.98
CA PHE A 120 -15.16 9.27 -5.68
C PHE A 120 -15.75 9.59 -7.05
N ASP A 121 -15.99 10.88 -7.28
CA ASP A 121 -16.45 11.40 -8.56
C ASP A 121 -15.34 12.21 -9.22
N ASP A 122 -14.96 11.81 -10.43
CA ASP A 122 -13.82 12.36 -11.17
C ASP A 122 -14.27 13.43 -12.19
N HIS A 123 -15.28 14.23 -11.83
CA HIS A 123 -15.87 15.31 -12.65
C HIS A 123 -14.87 16.38 -13.18
N GLY A 124 -13.56 16.22 -12.98
CA GLY A 124 -12.49 17.07 -13.51
C GLY A 124 -11.51 16.37 -14.46
N ARG A 125 -11.74 15.11 -14.85
CA ARG A 125 -10.83 14.30 -15.70
C ARG A 125 -11.52 13.64 -16.88
N ASP A 126 -12.63 14.21 -17.34
CA ASP A 126 -13.25 13.85 -18.61
C ASP A 126 -12.30 14.24 -19.77
N GLY A 127 -11.39 13.33 -20.12
CA GLY A 127 -10.44 13.57 -21.20
C GLY A 127 -9.36 12.51 -21.43
N ALA A 128 -9.45 11.29 -20.90
CA ALA A 128 -8.55 10.21 -21.33
C ALA A 128 -9.14 8.81 -21.13
N SER A 129 -9.63 8.26 -22.24
CA SER A 129 -9.86 6.83 -22.56
C SER A 129 -10.51 5.94 -21.49
N LYS A 130 -11.82 5.73 -21.68
CA LYS A 130 -12.46 4.44 -21.38
C LYS A 130 -11.87 3.38 -22.31
N ASP A 131 -10.72 2.82 -21.96
CA ASP A 131 -10.30 1.53 -22.50
C ASP A 131 -10.69 0.48 -21.46
N GLU A 132 -11.88 -0.07 -21.68
CA GLU A 132 -12.39 -1.25 -20.99
C GLU A 132 -11.48 -2.47 -21.29
N LEU A 133 -11.45 -3.38 -20.31
CA LEU A 133 -10.77 -4.69 -20.22
C LEU A 133 -10.11 -5.28 -21.48
#